data_AF-A0A8J2R2I4-F1
#
_entry.id   AF-A0A8J2R2I4-F1
#
_cell.length_a   1.000
_cell.length_b   1.000
_cell.length_c   1.000
_cell.angle_alpha   90.00
_cell.angle_beta   90.00
_cell.angle_gamma   90.00
#
_symmetry.space_group_name_H-M   'P 1'
#
loop_
_entity.id
_entity.type
_entity.pdbx_description
1 polymer ?
#
loop_
_entity_poly.entity_id
_entity_poly.type
_entity_poly.pdbx_seq_one_letter_code
_entity_poly.pdbx_strand_id
1 'polypeptide(L)'
;MSTPAGVKMPHSLSAGRAGAGARRAGAGDAGLHATPARTRPHVRKQLFLTPVNKFTVKPAAPSAHLERIKSCLDQYTAPRHKIKTKAASMEDLTPTKRIKREKTVQEMSGRAVSKVVPGSVEQRAAARVARFMLLAAWRRRRHDVRLMRKTLEFQVSCSERLRLQVSALKYLLESDTAKVRMAMRELERLRKMMKDKEEERALLEKEKTALEKDVSAAEDRASEMSIGWRNSRNELENTRAAAKKLEQQLKKEQDKVDKLEGELSQHKVLVRSCQAQAATLRRRLDERGQLLQQTEERLAEEIEARAQCSSECECLRELVSRHSLEARVRAEQAAGLQVELRHVRDQLDAWPAPLTRCIISITRPVRQPAVRGQVVGPAAHVRVSDGVVVPHARKTRLLTPYTD
;
A
#
# COMPACT_ATOMS: atom_id res chain seq x y z
N MET A 1 -27.67 55.16 -14.44
CA MET A 1 -27.54 54.06 -13.46
C MET A 1 -28.89 53.35 -13.41
N SER A 2 -28.94 52.06 -13.70
CA SER A 2 -30.17 51.26 -13.61
C SER A 2 -29.81 49.84 -13.17
N THR A 3 -30.42 49.37 -12.09
CA THR A 3 -30.24 48.02 -11.53
C THR A 3 -31.29 47.03 -12.08
N PRO A 4 -31.06 45.71 -11.98
CA PRO A 4 -31.78 44.72 -12.80
C PRO A 4 -33.08 44.21 -12.18
N ALA A 5 -33.90 43.54 -13.01
CA ALA A 5 -35.08 42.80 -12.59
C ALA A 5 -35.13 41.41 -13.24
N GLY A 6 -35.71 40.43 -12.56
CA GLY A 6 -36.25 39.22 -13.21
C GLY A 6 -35.47 37.90 -13.12
N VAL A 7 -34.86 37.57 -11.97
CA VAL A 7 -34.46 36.16 -11.72
C VAL A 7 -35.72 35.29 -11.58
N LYS A 8 -35.81 34.21 -12.38
CA LYS A 8 -36.85 33.18 -12.25
C LYS A 8 -36.23 31.80 -12.04
N MET A 9 -36.41 31.26 -10.83
CA MET A 9 -36.10 29.87 -10.50
C MET A 9 -37.31 28.97 -10.86
N PRO A 10 -37.13 27.85 -11.58
CA PRO A 10 -38.13 26.78 -11.64
C PRO A 10 -38.09 25.92 -10.37
N HIS A 11 -39.24 25.36 -9.99
CA HIS A 11 -39.40 24.62 -8.73
C HIS A 11 -38.84 23.19 -8.77
N SER A 12 -38.39 22.72 -7.61
CA SER A 12 -38.19 21.30 -7.34
C SER A 12 -39.52 20.55 -7.28
N LEU A 13 -39.58 19.38 -7.90
CA LEU A 13 -40.62 18.37 -7.68
C LEU A 13 -40.00 17.12 -7.05
N SER A 14 -40.76 16.48 -6.16
CA SER A 14 -40.28 15.43 -5.27
C SER A 14 -41.18 14.19 -5.29
N ALA A 15 -40.64 13.10 -4.72
CA ALA A 15 -41.30 11.82 -4.44
C ALA A 15 -41.67 10.91 -5.64
N GLY A 16 -41.09 9.70 -5.63
CA GLY A 16 -41.35 8.61 -6.57
C GLY A 16 -40.88 7.27 -5.98
N ARG A 17 -41.61 6.76 -4.99
CA ARG A 17 -41.18 5.68 -4.08
C ARG A 17 -41.49 4.29 -4.64
N ALA A 18 -40.45 3.48 -4.89
CA ALA A 18 -40.55 2.02 -5.01
C ALA A 18 -39.25 1.36 -4.51
N GLY A 19 -39.33 0.17 -3.92
CA GLY A 19 -38.14 -0.51 -3.40
C GLY A 19 -38.36 -2.01 -3.17
N ALA A 20 -37.45 -2.81 -3.73
CA ALA A 20 -37.17 -4.21 -3.40
C ALA A 20 -35.73 -4.51 -3.85
N GLY A 21 -34.96 -5.38 -3.20
CA GLY A 21 -35.33 -6.23 -2.06
C GLY A 21 -34.72 -7.62 -2.12
N ALA A 22 -33.46 -7.77 -2.58
CA ALA A 22 -32.80 -9.07 -2.73
C ALA A 22 -31.45 -9.10 -1.99
N ARG A 23 -31.37 -9.90 -0.92
CA ARG A 23 -30.11 -10.20 -0.22
C ARG A 23 -29.44 -11.42 -0.88
N ARG A 24 -28.12 -11.42 -0.98
CA ARG A 24 -27.34 -12.64 -0.69
C ARG A 24 -25.97 -12.27 -0.13
N ALA A 25 -25.65 -12.83 1.04
CA ALA A 25 -24.32 -12.78 1.60
C ALA A 25 -23.45 -13.87 0.98
N GLY A 26 -22.14 -13.64 0.98
CA GLY A 26 -21.12 -14.57 0.49
C GLY A 26 -19.79 -14.24 1.13
N ALA A 27 -19.68 -14.43 2.45
CA ALA A 27 -18.44 -14.24 3.18
C ALA A 27 -17.47 -15.40 2.87
N GLY A 28 -16.21 -15.07 2.63
CA GLY A 28 -15.11 -16.01 2.40
C GLY A 28 -13.81 -15.30 2.77
N ASP A 29 -13.37 -15.52 4.00
CA ASP A 29 -12.22 -14.84 4.62
C ASP A 29 -10.97 -15.76 4.62
N ALA A 30 -9.83 -15.21 5.05
CA ALA A 30 -8.50 -15.79 5.21
C ALA A 30 -7.68 -16.04 3.92
N GLY A 31 -6.51 -15.40 3.85
CA GLY A 31 -5.57 -15.50 2.73
C GLY A 31 -4.38 -14.54 2.82
N LEU A 32 -3.70 -14.46 3.98
CA LEU A 32 -2.62 -13.51 4.23
C LEU A 32 -1.28 -13.90 3.55
N HIS A 33 -0.43 -12.87 3.37
CA HIS A 33 1.00 -12.92 3.00
C HIS A 33 1.39 -13.34 1.57
N ALA A 34 1.65 -12.34 0.72
CA ALA A 34 2.67 -12.41 -0.33
C ALA A 34 3.43 -11.06 -0.40
N THR A 35 4.75 -11.09 -0.57
CA THR A 35 5.62 -9.90 -0.56
C THR A 35 5.74 -9.23 -1.95
N PRO A 36 6.00 -7.91 -2.03
CA PRO A 36 6.11 -7.20 -3.30
C PRO A 36 7.45 -7.48 -4.01
N ALA A 37 7.47 -8.50 -4.86
CA ALA A 37 8.64 -8.87 -5.66
C ALA A 37 8.94 -7.84 -6.76
N ARG A 38 10.08 -7.14 -6.65
CA ARG A 38 10.51 -6.06 -7.56
C ARG A 38 11.30 -6.61 -8.76
N THR A 39 10.63 -7.01 -9.84
CA THR A 39 11.32 -7.54 -11.05
C THR A 39 10.85 -6.97 -12.40
N ARG A 40 11.59 -5.94 -12.85
CA ARG A 40 11.90 -5.55 -14.25
C ARG A 40 10.76 -5.05 -15.18
N PRO A 41 11.06 -4.12 -16.10
CA PRO A 41 10.12 -3.69 -17.14
C PRO A 41 9.96 -4.76 -18.21
N HIS A 42 8.72 -5.03 -18.65
CA HIS A 42 8.49 -6.01 -19.70
C HIS A 42 8.92 -5.47 -21.07
N VAL A 43 9.68 -6.27 -21.81
CA VAL A 43 10.22 -5.90 -23.13
C VAL A 43 9.08 -5.61 -24.13
N ARG A 44 9.34 -4.63 -25.02
CA ARG A 44 8.59 -4.27 -26.23
C ARG A 44 7.67 -5.39 -26.72
N LYS A 45 6.35 -5.23 -26.53
CA LYS A 45 5.37 -5.94 -27.36
C LYS A 45 5.50 -5.38 -28.78
N GLN A 46 6.23 -6.08 -29.64
CA GLN A 46 6.16 -5.84 -31.07
C GLN A 46 4.69 -6.00 -31.49
N LEU A 47 4.11 -4.95 -32.06
CA LEU A 47 2.81 -5.03 -32.71
C LEU A 47 3.00 -5.85 -33.98
N PHE A 48 2.87 -7.17 -33.85
CA PHE A 48 2.75 -8.05 -34.99
C PHE A 48 1.48 -7.68 -35.75
N LEU A 49 1.66 -6.86 -36.79
CA LEU A 49 0.68 -6.58 -37.84
C LEU A 49 0.42 -7.87 -38.63
N THR A 50 -0.23 -8.83 -37.97
CA THR A 50 -0.90 -9.94 -38.65
C THR A 50 -2.05 -9.32 -39.44
N PRO A 51 -2.02 -9.36 -40.78
CA PRO A 51 -3.09 -8.77 -41.56
C PRO A 51 -4.36 -9.58 -41.29
N VAL A 52 -5.34 -8.93 -40.65
CA VAL A 52 -6.65 -9.53 -40.31
C VAL A 52 -7.48 -9.67 -41.58
N ASN A 53 -7.11 -10.64 -42.42
CA ASN A 53 -7.74 -10.92 -43.71
C ASN A 53 -9.09 -11.62 -43.52
N LYS A 54 -10.08 -10.84 -43.08
CA LYS A 54 -11.48 -11.24 -42.87
C LYS A 54 -12.25 -11.51 -44.18
N PHE A 55 -11.57 -11.57 -45.32
CA PHE A 55 -12.17 -11.91 -46.62
C PHE A 55 -11.83 -13.31 -47.13
N THR A 56 -11.11 -14.12 -46.35
CA THR A 56 -10.96 -15.57 -46.59
C THR A 56 -12.22 -16.35 -46.22
N VAL A 57 -13.34 -16.04 -46.90
CA VAL A 57 -14.53 -16.89 -46.89
C VAL A 57 -14.12 -18.26 -47.45
N LYS A 58 -14.02 -19.26 -46.57
CA LYS A 58 -13.85 -20.65 -46.99
C LYS A 58 -14.95 -20.97 -48.01
N PRO A 59 -14.65 -21.53 -49.20
CA PRO A 59 -15.68 -21.91 -50.14
C PRO A 59 -16.54 -22.99 -49.49
N ALA A 60 -17.73 -22.59 -49.01
CA ALA A 60 -18.69 -23.52 -48.46
C ALA A 60 -19.07 -24.52 -49.56
N ALA A 61 -19.15 -25.80 -49.22
CA ALA A 61 -19.58 -26.83 -50.16
C ALA A 61 -20.91 -26.39 -50.82
N PRO A 62 -21.04 -26.50 -52.16
CA PRO A 62 -22.21 -25.99 -52.86
C PRO A 62 -23.47 -26.63 -52.26
N SER A 63 -24.41 -25.79 -51.84
CA SER A 63 -25.63 -26.30 -51.19
C SER A 63 -26.36 -27.23 -52.16
N ALA A 64 -27.04 -28.25 -51.63
CA ALA A 64 -27.81 -29.19 -52.46
C ALA A 64 -28.87 -28.50 -53.35
N HIS A 65 -29.25 -27.25 -53.01
CA HIS A 65 -30.09 -26.41 -53.86
C HIS A 65 -29.33 -25.83 -55.07
N LEU A 66 -28.08 -25.38 -54.91
CA LEU A 66 -27.23 -24.93 -56.02
C LEU A 66 -26.86 -26.09 -56.95
N GLU A 67 -26.56 -27.26 -56.40
CA GLU A 67 -26.37 -28.51 -57.18
C GLU A 67 -27.61 -28.83 -58.02
N ARG A 68 -28.81 -28.75 -57.41
CA ARG A 68 -30.09 -28.97 -58.12
C ARG A 68 -30.37 -27.91 -59.19
N ILE A 69 -30.01 -26.64 -58.96
CA ILE A 69 -30.13 -25.56 -59.97
C ILE A 69 -29.19 -25.82 -61.16
N LYS A 70 -27.92 -26.17 -60.90
CA LYS A 70 -26.97 -26.54 -61.96
C LYS A 70 -27.48 -27.72 -62.77
N SER A 71 -27.88 -28.80 -62.12
CA SER A 71 -28.44 -29.98 -62.78
C SER A 71 -29.65 -29.66 -63.69
N CYS A 72 -30.54 -28.75 -63.26
CA CYS A 72 -31.61 -28.26 -64.12
C CYS A 72 -31.09 -27.44 -65.32
N LEU A 73 -30.11 -26.55 -65.12
CA LEU A 73 -29.51 -25.76 -66.22
C LEU A 73 -28.75 -26.63 -67.22
N ASP A 74 -28.04 -27.65 -66.75
CA ASP A 74 -27.31 -28.60 -67.60
C ASP A 74 -28.25 -29.43 -68.49
N GLN A 75 -29.49 -29.71 -68.04
CA GLN A 75 -30.54 -30.28 -68.89
C GLN A 75 -31.04 -29.33 -69.99
N TYR A 76 -30.85 -28.01 -69.86
CA TYR A 76 -31.19 -27.02 -70.89
C TYR A 76 -30.03 -26.67 -71.82
N THR A 77 -28.77 -26.78 -71.36
CA THR A 77 -27.56 -26.57 -72.19
C THR A 77 -27.15 -27.83 -72.97
N ALA A 78 -27.53 -29.03 -72.51
CA ALA A 78 -27.37 -30.26 -73.26
C ALA A 78 -27.97 -30.14 -74.68
N PRO A 79 -27.23 -30.51 -75.75
CA PRO A 79 -27.69 -30.31 -77.12
C PRO A 79 -28.92 -31.17 -77.41
N ARG A 80 -30.09 -30.52 -77.50
CA ARG A 80 -31.39 -31.17 -77.69
C ARG A 80 -31.35 -32.19 -78.83
N HIS A 81 -31.41 -33.48 -78.48
CA HIS A 81 -31.65 -34.54 -79.45
C HIS A 81 -32.90 -34.18 -80.26
N LYS A 82 -32.81 -34.28 -81.59
CA LYS A 82 -33.87 -33.87 -82.51
C LYS A 82 -35.12 -34.73 -82.30
N ILE A 83 -36.03 -34.26 -81.44
CA ILE A 83 -37.37 -34.82 -81.29
C ILE A 83 -38.00 -34.82 -82.68
N LYS A 84 -38.15 -36.02 -83.26
CA LYS A 84 -38.76 -36.18 -84.58
C LYS A 84 -40.24 -35.84 -84.47
N THR A 85 -40.58 -34.59 -84.73
CA THR A 85 -41.95 -34.10 -84.82
C THR A 85 -42.68 -34.84 -85.92
N LYS A 86 -43.36 -35.94 -85.55
CA LYS A 86 -44.46 -36.51 -86.32
C LYS A 86 -45.65 -35.54 -86.25
N ALA A 87 -45.52 -34.40 -86.91
CA ALA A 87 -46.64 -33.55 -87.26
C ALA A 87 -47.45 -34.31 -88.32
N ALA A 88 -48.38 -35.16 -87.87
CA ALA A 88 -49.44 -35.67 -88.73
C ALA A 88 -50.23 -34.46 -89.24
N SER A 89 -50.49 -34.37 -90.56
CA SER A 89 -51.24 -33.24 -91.10
C SER A 89 -52.67 -33.27 -90.57
N MET A 90 -53.14 -32.12 -90.10
CA MET A 90 -54.54 -31.91 -89.71
C MET A 90 -55.51 -31.92 -90.89
N GLU A 91 -55.00 -32.03 -92.13
CA GLU A 91 -55.79 -32.00 -93.36
C GLU A 91 -56.30 -33.40 -93.79
N ASP A 92 -55.61 -34.48 -93.38
CA ASP A 92 -55.96 -35.87 -93.72
C ASP A 92 -57.17 -36.41 -92.91
N LEU A 93 -57.70 -35.65 -91.95
CA LEU A 93 -58.87 -36.02 -91.13
C LEU A 93 -60.22 -35.78 -91.82
N THR A 94 -60.26 -35.73 -93.15
CA THR A 94 -61.51 -35.70 -93.93
C THR A 94 -61.86 -37.08 -94.49
N PRO A 95 -62.71 -37.88 -93.78
CA PRO A 95 -63.09 -39.21 -94.26
C PRO A 95 -64.00 -39.11 -95.49
N THR A 96 -63.40 -39.19 -96.68
CA THR A 96 -64.07 -39.20 -97.99
C THR A 96 -64.75 -40.55 -98.26
N LYS A 97 -65.68 -40.91 -97.36
CA LYS A 97 -66.45 -42.15 -97.36
C LYS A 97 -67.28 -42.24 -98.65
N ARG A 98 -66.77 -42.99 -99.64
CA ARG A 98 -67.46 -43.30 -100.91
C ARG A 98 -68.76 -44.06 -100.66
N ILE A 99 -69.85 -43.33 -100.43
CA ILE A 99 -71.20 -43.92 -100.39
C ILE A 99 -71.72 -44.00 -101.83
N LYS A 100 -71.62 -45.20 -102.42
CA LYS A 100 -72.51 -45.61 -103.51
C LYS A 100 -73.96 -45.39 -103.05
N ARG A 101 -74.75 -44.62 -103.78
CA ARG A 101 -76.21 -44.61 -103.68
C ARG A 101 -76.79 -45.03 -105.03
N GLU A 102 -77.32 -46.23 -105.06
CA GLU A 102 -78.03 -46.77 -106.22
C GLU A 102 -79.51 -46.29 -106.23
N LYS A 103 -80.20 -46.61 -107.32
CA LYS A 103 -81.55 -46.12 -107.67
C LYS A 103 -82.62 -46.49 -106.63
N THR A 104 -83.59 -45.58 -106.45
CA THR A 104 -85.06 -45.79 -106.54
C THR A 104 -85.68 -44.39 -106.38
N VAL A 105 -86.05 -43.68 -107.44
CA VAL A 105 -87.34 -43.77 -108.18
C VAL A 105 -88.56 -43.47 -107.30
N GLN A 106 -88.84 -42.17 -107.17
CA GLN A 106 -90.15 -41.58 -106.87
C GLN A 106 -90.04 -40.11 -107.35
N GLU A 107 -90.49 -39.73 -108.55
CA GLU A 107 -91.87 -39.72 -109.06
C GLU A 107 -92.78 -38.75 -108.30
N MET A 108 -92.69 -37.48 -108.69
CA MET A 108 -93.58 -36.34 -108.42
C MET A 108 -93.06 -35.16 -109.27
N SER A 109 -93.16 -35.22 -110.59
CA SER A 109 -94.36 -34.79 -111.34
C SER A 109 -94.80 -33.33 -111.08
N GLY A 110 -93.86 -32.43 -110.81
CA GLY A 110 -94.07 -30.97 -110.78
C GLY A 110 -93.85 -30.28 -112.15
N ARG A 111 -94.41 -30.82 -113.23
CA ARG A 111 -94.15 -30.33 -114.61
C ARG A 111 -94.89 -29.01 -114.88
N ALA A 112 -94.34 -27.89 -114.39
CA ALA A 112 -94.85 -26.55 -114.67
C ALA A 112 -94.88 -26.28 -116.19
N VAL A 113 -96.07 -26.31 -116.78
CA VAL A 113 -96.29 -26.12 -118.22
C VAL A 113 -96.03 -24.66 -118.58
N SER A 114 -94.80 -24.37 -119.01
CA SER A 114 -94.47 -23.11 -119.67
C SER A 114 -95.27 -23.03 -120.97
N LYS A 115 -96.42 -22.34 -120.95
CA LYS A 115 -97.24 -22.04 -122.14
C LYS A 115 -96.34 -21.57 -123.28
N VAL A 116 -96.26 -22.35 -124.36
CA VAL A 116 -95.48 -22.00 -125.55
C VAL A 116 -96.29 -20.99 -126.35
N VAL A 117 -96.16 -19.72 -125.98
CA VAL A 117 -96.60 -18.61 -126.83
C VAL A 117 -95.81 -18.69 -128.15
N PRO A 118 -96.46 -18.57 -129.33
CA PRO A 118 -95.81 -18.67 -130.63
C PRO A 118 -95.01 -17.39 -130.99
N GLY A 119 -94.10 -16.99 -130.10
CA GLY A 119 -93.10 -15.97 -130.38
C GLY A 119 -92.10 -16.42 -131.45
N SER A 120 -91.60 -15.46 -132.24
CA SER A 120 -90.61 -15.69 -133.29
C SER A 120 -89.33 -16.36 -132.78
N VAL A 121 -88.52 -16.91 -133.70
CA VAL A 121 -87.23 -17.52 -133.37
C VAL A 121 -86.34 -16.52 -132.62
N GLU A 122 -86.38 -15.25 -133.01
CA GLU A 122 -85.68 -14.14 -132.38
C GLU A 122 -86.15 -13.89 -130.95
N GLN A 123 -87.47 -13.84 -130.69
CA GLN A 123 -87.99 -13.64 -129.33
C GLN A 123 -87.56 -14.79 -128.40
N ARG A 124 -87.49 -16.02 -128.93
CA ARG A 124 -86.96 -17.20 -128.21
C ARG A 124 -85.44 -17.11 -127.99
N ALA A 125 -84.68 -16.51 -128.91
CA ALA A 125 -83.25 -16.26 -128.74
C ALA A 125 -82.99 -15.14 -127.71
N ALA A 126 -83.68 -14.00 -127.83
CA ALA A 126 -83.62 -12.89 -126.89
C ALA A 126 -83.98 -13.32 -125.46
N ALA A 127 -85.01 -14.16 -125.29
CA ALA A 127 -85.35 -14.74 -123.99
C ALA A 127 -84.24 -15.64 -123.40
N ARG A 128 -83.47 -16.35 -124.23
CA ARG A 128 -82.29 -17.12 -123.78
C ARG A 128 -81.14 -16.19 -123.39
N VAL A 129 -80.86 -15.15 -124.18
CA VAL A 129 -79.81 -14.15 -123.90
C VAL A 129 -80.14 -13.38 -122.61
N ALA A 130 -81.36 -12.91 -122.44
CA ALA A 130 -81.81 -12.23 -121.21
C ALA A 130 -81.68 -13.13 -119.97
N ARG A 131 -82.10 -14.41 -120.07
CA ARG A 131 -81.91 -15.40 -119.00
C ARG A 131 -80.42 -15.66 -118.70
N PHE A 132 -79.57 -15.75 -119.73
CA PHE A 132 -78.13 -15.91 -119.57
C PHE A 132 -77.49 -14.68 -118.89
N MET A 133 -77.81 -13.47 -119.35
CA MET A 133 -77.35 -12.21 -118.76
C MET A 133 -77.76 -12.08 -117.29
N LEU A 134 -79.03 -12.39 -116.98
CA LEU A 134 -79.52 -12.40 -115.59
C LEU A 134 -78.79 -13.43 -114.73
N LEU A 135 -78.55 -14.64 -115.25
CA LEU A 135 -77.78 -15.68 -114.55
C LEU A 135 -76.31 -15.30 -114.39
N ALA A 136 -75.70 -14.62 -115.37
CA ALA A 136 -74.32 -14.15 -115.30
C ALA A 136 -74.17 -13.02 -114.26
N ALA A 137 -75.06 -12.02 -114.28
CA ALA A 137 -75.12 -10.96 -113.28
C ALA A 137 -75.38 -11.52 -111.87
N TRP A 138 -76.32 -12.46 -111.73
CA TRP A 138 -76.62 -13.13 -110.47
C TRP A 138 -75.49 -14.05 -109.98
N ARG A 139 -74.68 -14.63 -110.88
CA ARG A 139 -73.46 -15.37 -110.53
C ARG A 139 -72.33 -14.42 -110.10
N ARG A 140 -72.14 -13.29 -110.81
CA ARG A 140 -71.16 -12.25 -110.46
C ARG A 140 -71.48 -11.65 -109.09
N ARG A 141 -72.71 -11.17 -108.87
CA ARG A 141 -73.14 -10.65 -107.56
C ARG A 141 -73.00 -11.69 -106.45
N ARG A 142 -73.27 -12.98 -106.73
CA ARG A 142 -73.01 -14.10 -105.80
C ARG A 142 -71.56 -14.61 -105.80
N HIS A 143 -70.63 -13.98 -106.50
CA HIS A 143 -69.19 -14.06 -106.27
C HIS A 143 -68.76 -12.86 -105.41
N ASP A 144 -69.14 -11.64 -105.79
CA ASP A 144 -68.85 -10.39 -105.08
C ASP A 144 -69.27 -10.47 -103.60
N VAL A 145 -70.48 -10.97 -103.31
CA VAL A 145 -70.98 -11.18 -101.94
C VAL A 145 -70.15 -12.23 -101.17
N ARG A 146 -69.62 -13.27 -101.83
CA ARG A 146 -68.73 -14.25 -101.19
C ARG A 146 -67.34 -13.66 -100.93
N LEU A 147 -66.84 -12.80 -101.82
CA LEU A 147 -65.57 -12.09 -101.63
C LEU A 147 -65.68 -11.10 -100.46
N MET A 148 -66.70 -10.24 -100.48
CA MET A 148 -66.94 -9.28 -99.39
C MET A 148 -67.18 -9.96 -98.05
N ARG A 149 -67.88 -11.10 -98.01
CA ARG A 149 -68.03 -11.91 -96.80
C ARG A 149 -66.67 -12.36 -96.26
N LYS A 150 -65.79 -12.93 -97.10
CA LYS A 150 -64.43 -13.33 -96.68
C LYS A 150 -63.59 -12.15 -96.18
N THR A 151 -63.68 -10.99 -96.86
CA THR A 151 -62.99 -9.77 -96.42
C THR A 151 -63.47 -9.31 -95.05
N LEU A 152 -64.79 -9.35 -94.80
CA LEU A 152 -65.37 -9.01 -93.51
C LEU A 152 -64.98 -10.02 -92.41
N GLU A 153 -65.03 -11.33 -92.69
CA GLU A 153 -64.59 -12.38 -91.76
C GLU A 153 -63.12 -12.20 -91.37
N PHE A 154 -62.25 -11.84 -92.32
CA PHE A 154 -60.85 -11.48 -92.05
C PHE A 154 -60.71 -10.20 -91.21
N GLN A 155 -61.46 -9.13 -91.55
CA GLN A 155 -61.44 -7.87 -90.79
C GLN A 155 -61.92 -8.05 -89.34
N VAL A 156 -62.96 -8.86 -89.11
CA VAL A 156 -63.43 -9.23 -87.77
C VAL A 156 -62.34 -10.00 -87.02
N SER A 157 -61.74 -11.03 -87.64
CA SER A 157 -60.63 -11.80 -87.05
C SER A 157 -59.43 -10.93 -86.66
N CYS A 158 -59.11 -9.90 -87.47
CA CYS A 158 -58.08 -8.92 -87.14
C CYS A 158 -58.49 -7.97 -86.01
N SER A 159 -59.76 -7.54 -85.97
CA SER A 159 -60.30 -6.72 -84.87
C SER A 159 -60.29 -7.47 -83.54
N GLU A 160 -60.65 -8.75 -83.53
CA GLU A 160 -60.58 -9.62 -82.36
C GLU A 160 -59.15 -9.83 -81.86
N ARG A 161 -58.20 -10.07 -82.78
CA ARG A 161 -56.76 -10.13 -82.44
C ARG A 161 -56.28 -8.84 -81.79
N LEU A 162 -56.65 -7.68 -82.33
CA LEU A 162 -56.31 -6.37 -81.78
C LEU A 162 -56.95 -6.14 -80.40
N ARG A 163 -58.22 -6.55 -80.19
CA ARG A 163 -58.88 -6.50 -78.88
C ARG A 163 -58.14 -7.36 -77.84
N LEU A 164 -57.73 -8.57 -78.19
CA LEU A 164 -56.94 -9.44 -77.31
C LEU A 164 -55.57 -8.83 -76.97
N GLN A 165 -54.87 -8.25 -77.95
CA GLN A 165 -53.60 -7.55 -77.73
C GLN A 165 -53.75 -6.34 -76.81
N VAL A 166 -54.78 -5.50 -77.03
CA VAL A 166 -55.09 -4.35 -76.17
C VAL A 166 -55.43 -4.80 -74.74
N SER A 167 -56.19 -5.89 -74.57
CA SER A 167 -56.49 -6.46 -73.25
C SER A 167 -55.24 -6.98 -72.54
N ALA A 168 -54.35 -7.68 -73.25
CA ALA A 168 -53.09 -8.16 -72.68
C ALA A 168 -52.17 -7.00 -72.24
N LEU A 169 -52.08 -5.93 -73.05
CA LEU A 169 -51.31 -4.73 -72.71
C LEU A 169 -51.90 -3.98 -71.50
N LYS A 170 -53.24 -3.93 -71.36
CA LYS A 170 -53.89 -3.38 -70.16
C LYS A 170 -53.53 -4.17 -68.90
N TYR A 171 -53.66 -5.50 -68.92
CA TYR A 171 -53.30 -6.32 -67.76
C TYR A 171 -51.81 -6.21 -67.40
N LEU A 172 -50.91 -6.07 -68.37
CA LEU A 172 -49.48 -5.83 -68.12
C LEU A 172 -49.26 -4.46 -67.45
N LEU A 173 -49.89 -3.40 -67.96
CA LEU A 173 -49.80 -2.06 -67.39
C LEU A 173 -50.39 -1.99 -65.96
N GLU A 174 -51.50 -2.68 -65.71
CA GLU A 174 -52.13 -2.79 -64.39
C GLU A 174 -51.23 -3.55 -63.39
N SER A 175 -50.62 -4.66 -63.84
CA SER A 175 -49.57 -5.41 -63.12
C SER A 175 -48.43 -4.48 -62.72
N ASP A 176 -47.88 -3.73 -63.67
CA ASP A 176 -46.67 -2.96 -63.45
C ASP A 176 -46.96 -1.70 -62.61
N THR A 177 -48.15 -1.12 -62.77
CA THR A 177 -48.66 -0.08 -61.85
C THR A 177 -48.86 -0.62 -60.43
N ALA A 178 -49.25 -1.90 -60.25
CA ALA A 178 -49.28 -2.54 -58.92
C ALA A 178 -47.87 -2.75 -58.34
N LYS A 179 -46.90 -3.20 -59.14
CA LYS A 179 -45.48 -3.33 -58.75
C LYS A 179 -44.89 -1.99 -58.30
N VAL A 180 -45.10 -0.92 -59.07
CA VAL A 180 -44.65 0.45 -58.74
C VAL A 180 -45.24 0.91 -57.41
N ARG A 181 -46.55 0.72 -57.18
CA ARG A 181 -47.20 1.08 -55.90
C ARG A 181 -46.64 0.29 -54.71
N MET A 182 -46.24 -0.96 -54.89
CA MET A 182 -45.57 -1.74 -53.84
C MET A 182 -44.13 -1.25 -53.59
N ALA A 183 -43.38 -0.96 -54.65
CA ALA A 183 -42.02 -0.41 -54.55
C ALA A 183 -41.99 0.97 -53.86
N MET A 184 -42.97 1.84 -54.12
CA MET A 184 -43.09 3.15 -53.45
C MET A 184 -43.30 2.99 -51.93
N ARG A 185 -44.21 2.11 -51.51
CA ARG A 185 -44.46 1.84 -50.08
C ARG A 185 -43.24 1.26 -49.37
N GLU A 186 -42.51 0.35 -50.03
CA GLU A 186 -41.28 -0.21 -49.48
C GLU A 186 -40.17 0.84 -49.38
N LEU A 187 -40.06 1.74 -50.36
CA LEU A 187 -39.14 2.88 -50.35
C LEU A 187 -39.49 3.86 -49.22
N GLU A 188 -40.78 4.14 -48.98
CA GLU A 188 -41.27 4.91 -47.84
C GLU A 188 -40.95 4.25 -46.49
N ARG A 189 -41.14 2.92 -46.38
CA ARG A 189 -40.77 2.12 -45.20
C ARG A 189 -39.27 2.18 -44.92
N LEU A 190 -38.43 2.03 -45.95
CA LEU A 190 -36.98 2.15 -45.87
C LEU A 190 -36.54 3.57 -45.48
N ARG A 191 -37.15 4.61 -46.07
CA ARG A 191 -36.93 6.01 -45.67
C ARG A 191 -37.26 6.26 -44.19
N LYS A 192 -38.33 5.65 -43.68
CA LYS A 192 -38.66 5.76 -42.24
C LYS A 192 -37.57 5.09 -41.40
N MET A 193 -37.23 3.83 -41.65
CA MET A 193 -36.20 3.13 -40.89
C MET A 193 -34.82 3.83 -40.93
N MET A 194 -34.49 4.51 -42.03
CA MET A 194 -33.30 5.35 -42.11
C MET A 194 -33.34 6.52 -41.11
N LYS A 195 -34.46 7.26 -41.05
CA LYS A 195 -34.66 8.33 -40.06
C LYS A 195 -34.63 7.81 -38.63
N ASP A 196 -35.37 6.74 -38.35
CA ASP A 196 -35.41 6.08 -37.04
C ASP A 196 -33.96 5.72 -36.58
N LYS A 197 -33.07 5.32 -37.52
CA LYS A 197 -31.65 5.05 -37.25
C LYS A 197 -30.72 6.26 -37.22
N GLU A 198 -31.07 7.36 -37.88
CA GLU A 198 -30.37 8.65 -37.74
C GLU A 198 -30.66 9.27 -36.36
N GLU A 199 -31.90 9.18 -35.89
CA GLU A 199 -32.32 9.58 -34.55
C GLU A 199 -31.66 8.73 -33.45
N GLU A 200 -31.62 7.41 -33.59
CA GLU A 200 -30.90 6.49 -32.69
C GLU A 200 -29.39 6.83 -32.60
N ARG A 201 -28.73 7.09 -33.72
CA ARG A 201 -27.32 7.55 -33.75
C ARG A 201 -27.15 8.90 -33.05
N ALA A 202 -28.07 9.83 -33.25
CA ALA A 202 -28.04 11.14 -32.61
C ALA A 202 -28.35 11.11 -31.10
N LEU A 203 -28.94 10.03 -30.58
CA LEU A 203 -29.03 9.75 -29.15
C LEU A 203 -27.73 9.14 -28.63
N LEU A 204 -27.22 8.08 -29.28
CA LEU A 204 -25.98 7.40 -28.88
C LEU A 204 -24.76 8.33 -28.84
N GLU A 205 -24.65 9.29 -29.77
CA GLU A 205 -23.54 10.26 -29.75
C GLU A 205 -23.67 11.29 -28.61
N LYS A 206 -24.90 11.60 -28.15
CA LYS A 206 -25.13 12.42 -26.94
C LYS A 206 -24.78 11.64 -25.66
N GLU A 207 -25.16 10.37 -25.59
CA GLU A 207 -24.82 9.50 -24.45
C GLU A 207 -23.31 9.28 -24.37
N LYS A 208 -22.64 9.01 -25.50
CA LYS A 208 -21.19 8.96 -25.61
C LYS A 208 -20.52 10.25 -25.12
N THR A 209 -20.94 11.41 -25.62
CA THR A 209 -20.35 12.71 -25.21
C THR A 209 -20.78 13.18 -23.81
N ALA A 210 -21.67 12.45 -23.12
CA ALA A 210 -21.89 12.56 -21.68
C ALA A 210 -20.92 11.64 -20.91
N LEU A 211 -20.83 10.36 -21.29
CA LEU A 211 -19.90 9.40 -20.69
C LEU A 211 -18.44 9.82 -20.82
N GLU A 212 -18.02 10.43 -21.93
CA GLU A 212 -16.68 11.00 -22.11
C GLU A 212 -16.37 12.08 -21.04
N LYS A 213 -17.36 12.91 -20.67
CA LYS A 213 -17.20 13.93 -19.61
C LYS A 213 -17.19 13.31 -18.22
N ASP A 214 -18.02 12.30 -17.98
CA ASP A 214 -18.04 11.57 -16.70
C ASP A 214 -16.73 10.81 -16.46
N VAL A 215 -16.12 10.29 -17.54
CA VAL A 215 -14.77 9.69 -17.52
C VAL A 215 -13.72 10.75 -17.19
N SER A 216 -13.65 11.88 -17.91
CA SER A 216 -12.68 12.94 -17.59
C SER A 216 -12.84 13.45 -16.16
N ALA A 217 -14.07 13.68 -15.69
CA ALA A 217 -14.32 14.07 -14.30
C ALA A 217 -13.91 12.97 -13.29
N ALA A 218 -13.95 11.69 -13.66
CA ALA A 218 -13.42 10.60 -12.82
C ALA A 218 -11.89 10.57 -12.82
N GLU A 219 -11.24 10.84 -13.96
CA GLU A 219 -9.79 10.96 -14.08
C GLU A 219 -9.25 12.16 -13.29
N ASP A 220 -9.93 13.31 -13.34
CA ASP A 220 -9.61 14.50 -12.54
C ASP A 220 -9.62 14.18 -11.05
N ARG A 221 -10.73 13.63 -10.52
CA ARG A 221 -10.86 13.20 -9.12
C ARG A 221 -9.83 12.14 -8.71
N ALA A 222 -9.47 11.22 -9.61
CA ALA A 222 -8.41 10.25 -9.37
C ALA A 222 -7.01 10.91 -9.30
N SER A 223 -6.78 11.96 -10.10
CA SER A 223 -5.56 12.77 -10.04
C SER A 223 -5.47 13.56 -8.74
N GLU A 224 -6.56 14.16 -8.27
CA GLU A 224 -6.66 14.88 -6.99
C GLU A 224 -6.36 13.95 -5.82
N MET A 225 -6.99 12.77 -5.76
CA MET A 225 -6.71 11.76 -4.74
C MET A 225 -5.25 11.28 -4.78
N SER A 226 -4.67 11.12 -5.97
CA SER A 226 -3.25 10.78 -6.15
C SER A 226 -2.31 11.89 -5.66
N ILE A 227 -2.65 13.16 -5.83
CA ILE A 227 -1.91 14.31 -5.29
C ILE A 227 -2.04 14.34 -3.77
N GLY A 228 -3.26 14.24 -3.24
CA GLY A 228 -3.52 14.22 -1.79
C GLY A 228 -2.76 13.10 -1.07
N TRP A 229 -2.80 11.88 -1.59
CA TRP A 229 -2.06 10.75 -1.02
C TRP A 229 -0.53 10.97 -1.02
N ARG A 230 0.01 11.57 -2.09
CA ARG A 230 1.43 11.95 -2.15
C ARG A 230 1.78 13.05 -1.14
N ASN A 231 0.91 14.05 -0.96
CA ASN A 231 1.14 15.12 0.01
C ASN A 231 1.13 14.59 1.45
N SER A 232 0.09 13.84 1.85
CA SER A 232 0.03 13.23 3.18
C SER A 232 1.16 12.21 3.41
N ARG A 233 1.62 11.52 2.37
CA ARG A 233 2.82 10.69 2.45
C ARG A 233 4.09 11.53 2.73
N ASN A 234 4.28 12.64 2.03
CA ASN A 234 5.41 13.54 2.24
C ASN A 234 5.38 14.15 3.65
N GLU A 235 4.20 14.50 4.16
CA GLU A 235 3.98 14.96 5.54
C GLU A 235 4.35 13.87 6.58
N LEU A 236 3.96 12.62 6.33
CA LEU A 236 4.35 11.47 7.17
C LEU A 236 5.86 11.17 7.11
N GLU A 237 6.50 11.34 5.96
CA GLU A 237 7.96 11.18 5.84
C GLU A 237 8.72 12.36 6.51
N ASN A 238 8.20 13.59 6.41
CA ASN A 238 8.74 14.76 7.09
C ASN A 238 8.59 14.69 8.62
N THR A 239 7.43 14.30 9.14
CA THR A 239 7.20 14.13 10.59
C THR A 239 8.03 12.99 11.16
N ARG A 240 8.21 11.87 10.44
CA ARG A 240 9.18 10.83 10.80
C ARG A 240 10.63 11.33 10.81
N ALA A 241 11.01 12.20 9.87
CA ALA A 241 12.35 12.81 9.86
C ALA A 241 12.54 13.81 11.02
N ALA A 242 11.49 14.51 11.45
CA ALA A 242 11.51 15.35 12.63
C ALA A 242 11.61 14.52 13.93
N ALA A 243 10.82 13.47 14.06
CA ALA A 243 10.88 12.54 15.20
C ALA A 243 12.30 11.96 15.38
N LYS A 244 12.93 11.48 14.30
CA LYS A 244 14.32 10.99 14.33
C LYS A 244 15.35 12.04 14.75
N LYS A 245 15.13 13.32 14.46
CA LYS A 245 16.00 14.40 14.96
C LYS A 245 15.80 14.63 16.47
N LEU A 246 14.55 14.56 16.95
CA LEU A 246 14.24 14.65 18.38
C LEU A 246 14.78 13.44 19.16
N GLU A 247 14.68 12.22 18.63
CA GLU A 247 15.32 11.02 19.19
C GLU A 247 16.84 11.18 19.32
N GLN A 248 17.50 11.71 18.28
CA GLN A 248 18.94 11.99 18.30
C GLN A 248 19.33 13.14 19.23
N GLN A 249 18.44 14.10 19.49
CA GLN A 249 18.65 15.14 20.50
C GLN A 249 18.46 14.59 21.91
N LEU A 250 17.36 13.86 22.17
CA LEU A 250 17.10 13.20 23.44
C LEU A 250 18.27 12.29 23.85
N LYS A 251 18.79 11.48 22.91
CA LYS A 251 19.98 10.66 23.18
C LYS A 251 21.21 11.50 23.55
N LYS A 252 21.44 12.63 22.88
CA LYS A 252 22.56 13.53 23.21
C LYS A 252 22.40 14.20 24.59
N GLU A 253 21.17 14.44 25.04
CA GLU A 253 20.93 14.94 26.39
C GLU A 253 21.07 13.82 27.44
N GLN A 254 20.64 12.58 27.14
CA GLN A 254 20.95 11.40 27.96
C GLN A 254 22.48 11.19 28.09
N ASP A 255 23.21 11.19 26.96
CA ASP A 255 24.68 11.12 26.91
C ASP A 255 25.37 12.28 27.68
N LYS A 256 24.67 13.35 28.05
CA LYS A 256 25.17 14.42 28.96
C LYS A 256 24.79 14.17 30.42
N VAL A 257 23.55 13.76 30.69
CA VAL A 257 23.08 13.43 32.04
C VAL A 257 23.95 12.32 32.63
N ASP A 258 24.21 11.24 31.88
CA ASP A 258 25.09 10.14 32.31
C ASP A 258 26.50 10.62 32.69
N LYS A 259 27.04 11.62 31.96
CA LYS A 259 28.34 12.24 32.28
C LYS A 259 28.28 13.07 33.55
N LEU A 260 27.25 13.91 33.69
CA LEU A 260 27.05 14.74 34.89
C LEU A 260 26.78 13.88 36.14
N GLU A 261 26.11 12.74 36.01
CA GLU A 261 25.95 11.76 37.09
C GLU A 261 27.27 11.06 37.44
N GLY A 262 28.10 10.77 36.43
CA GLY A 262 29.47 10.28 36.60
C GLY A 262 30.37 11.29 37.33
N GLU A 263 30.37 12.56 36.91
CA GLU A 263 31.09 13.67 37.54
C GLU A 263 30.60 13.92 38.97
N LEU A 264 29.29 13.96 39.18
CA LEU A 264 28.67 14.07 40.50
C LEU A 264 29.07 12.91 41.42
N SER A 265 29.20 11.70 40.87
CA SER A 265 29.66 10.51 41.61
C SER A 265 31.15 10.61 41.98
N GLN A 266 31.99 11.11 41.09
CA GLN A 266 33.40 11.44 41.40
C GLN A 266 33.49 12.52 42.50
N HIS A 267 32.72 13.61 42.40
CA HIS A 267 32.66 14.64 43.42
C HIS A 267 32.15 14.11 44.77
N LYS A 268 31.15 13.21 44.80
CA LYS A 268 30.71 12.52 46.03
C LYS A 268 31.84 11.70 46.67
N VAL A 269 32.69 11.04 45.87
CA VAL A 269 33.87 10.30 46.39
C VAL A 269 34.95 11.25 46.90
N LEU A 270 35.23 12.35 46.19
CA LEU A 270 36.17 13.39 46.63
C LEU A 270 35.71 14.03 47.95
N VAL A 271 34.43 14.39 48.06
CA VAL A 271 33.85 14.94 49.30
C VAL A 271 33.97 13.94 50.46
N ARG A 272 33.67 12.65 50.25
CA ARG A 272 33.88 11.60 51.26
C ARG A 272 35.35 11.46 51.66
N SER A 273 36.28 11.57 50.71
CA SER A 273 37.73 11.54 50.98
C SER A 273 38.17 12.74 51.82
N CYS A 274 37.76 13.96 51.44
CA CYS A 274 38.04 15.17 52.21
C CYS A 274 37.39 15.16 53.60
N GLN A 275 36.18 14.59 53.74
CA GLN A 275 35.53 14.37 55.04
C GLN A 275 36.30 13.37 55.91
N ALA A 276 36.81 12.28 55.33
CA ALA A 276 37.66 11.32 56.05
C ALA A 276 39.01 11.94 56.46
N GLN A 277 39.63 12.76 55.61
CA GLN A 277 40.84 13.53 55.95
C GLN A 277 40.56 14.57 57.04
N ALA A 278 39.44 15.29 56.98
CA ALA A 278 39.03 16.19 58.05
C ALA A 278 38.77 15.45 59.36
N ALA A 279 38.22 14.24 59.32
CA ALA A 279 38.02 13.39 60.50
C ALA A 279 39.35 12.88 61.10
N THR A 280 40.34 12.52 60.29
CA THR A 280 41.67 12.13 60.82
C THR A 280 42.49 13.32 61.29
N LEU A 281 42.32 14.50 60.68
CA LEU A 281 42.91 15.75 61.19
C LEU A 281 42.27 16.20 62.50
N ARG A 282 40.95 16.03 62.68
CA ARG A 282 40.27 16.23 63.97
C ARG A 282 40.81 15.29 65.03
N ARG A 283 40.84 13.97 64.77
CA ARG A 283 41.44 13.00 65.72
C ARG A 283 42.87 13.36 66.10
N ARG A 284 43.71 13.79 65.15
CA ARG A 284 45.08 14.27 65.43
C ARG A 284 45.14 15.57 66.23
N LEU A 285 44.13 16.43 66.14
CA LEU A 285 43.98 17.60 67.00
C LEU A 285 43.50 17.20 68.40
N ASP A 286 42.56 16.25 68.50
CA ASP A 286 42.06 15.70 69.77
C ASP A 286 43.18 14.96 70.53
N GLU A 287 43.93 14.09 69.83
CA GLU A 287 45.15 13.41 70.30
C GLU A 287 46.22 14.41 70.78
N ARG A 288 46.44 15.50 70.03
CA ARG A 288 47.37 16.56 70.42
C ARG A 288 46.86 17.40 71.60
N GLY A 289 45.55 17.61 71.70
CA GLY A 289 44.91 18.27 72.83
C GLY A 289 45.08 17.45 74.11
N GLN A 290 44.83 16.13 74.03
CA GLN A 290 45.08 15.19 75.13
C GLN A 290 46.56 15.11 75.51
N LEU A 291 47.48 15.11 74.54
CA LEU A 291 48.92 15.15 74.82
C LEU A 291 49.35 16.49 75.45
N LEU A 292 48.77 17.61 75.01
CA LEU A 292 49.02 18.92 75.63
C LEU A 292 48.50 18.94 77.06
N GLN A 293 47.27 18.50 77.30
CA GLN A 293 46.70 18.33 78.65
C GLN A 293 47.59 17.44 79.53
N GLN A 294 48.04 16.28 79.04
CA GLN A 294 48.97 15.41 79.78
C GLN A 294 50.34 16.08 80.05
N THR A 295 50.80 16.99 79.20
CA THR A 295 52.02 17.78 79.48
C THR A 295 51.77 18.96 80.41
N GLU A 296 50.58 19.56 80.40
CA GLU A 296 50.15 20.61 81.33
C GLU A 296 49.92 20.03 82.73
N GLU A 297 49.27 18.86 82.82
CA GLU A 297 49.13 18.03 84.03
C GLU A 297 50.51 17.67 84.59
N ARG A 298 51.41 17.07 83.78
CA ARG A 298 52.77 16.75 84.23
C ARG A 298 53.61 17.97 84.60
N LEU A 299 53.39 19.11 83.95
CA LEU A 299 54.06 20.36 84.30
C LEU A 299 53.51 20.93 85.60
N ALA A 300 52.20 20.78 85.86
CA ALA A 300 51.59 21.12 87.15
C ALA A 300 52.09 20.18 88.26
N GLU A 301 52.15 18.86 88.02
CA GLU A 301 52.79 17.87 88.90
C GLU A 301 54.27 18.23 89.15
N GLU A 302 55.03 18.65 88.13
CA GLU A 302 56.43 19.04 88.30
C GLU A 302 56.56 20.37 89.06
N ILE A 303 55.69 21.35 88.82
CA ILE A 303 55.63 22.62 89.56
C ILE A 303 55.26 22.36 91.02
N GLU A 304 54.29 21.48 91.29
CA GLU A 304 53.88 21.12 92.63
C GLU A 304 54.97 20.31 93.34
N ALA A 305 55.59 19.32 92.69
CA ALA A 305 56.73 18.58 93.24
C ALA A 305 57.95 19.49 93.48
N ARG A 306 58.19 20.48 92.62
CA ARG A 306 59.21 21.53 92.84
C ARG A 306 58.84 22.45 94.00
N ALA A 307 57.56 22.79 94.19
CA ALA A 307 57.07 23.60 95.31
C ALA A 307 57.15 22.84 96.65
N GLN A 308 56.74 21.56 96.66
CA GLN A 308 56.92 20.62 97.76
C GLN A 308 58.41 20.50 98.10
N CYS A 309 59.27 20.16 97.13
CA CYS A 309 60.72 20.08 97.31
C CYS A 309 61.36 21.41 97.76
N SER A 310 60.88 22.57 97.27
CA SER A 310 61.35 23.87 97.78
C SER A 310 60.90 24.09 99.23
N SER A 311 59.67 23.72 99.60
CA SER A 311 59.18 23.80 100.98
C SER A 311 59.89 22.83 101.93
N GLU A 312 60.27 21.64 101.44
CA GLU A 312 61.13 20.70 102.17
C GLU A 312 62.54 21.27 102.31
N CYS A 313 63.09 21.90 101.26
CA CYS A 313 64.37 22.59 101.32
C CYS A 313 64.32 23.86 102.20
N GLU A 314 63.15 24.45 102.43
CA GLU A 314 62.93 25.55 103.38
C GLU A 314 62.80 25.01 104.80
N CYS A 315 62.01 23.96 105.02
CA CYS A 315 61.91 23.26 106.30
C CYS A 315 63.26 22.66 106.74
N LEU A 316 64.06 22.13 105.81
CA LEU A 316 65.44 21.69 106.05
C LEU A 316 66.38 22.88 106.30
N ARG A 317 66.20 24.03 105.62
CA ARG A 317 66.94 25.26 105.95
C ARG A 317 66.54 25.82 107.33
N GLU A 318 65.28 25.65 107.77
CA GLU A 318 64.83 25.98 109.13
C GLU A 318 65.31 24.98 110.18
N LEU A 319 65.38 23.69 109.87
CA LEU A 319 65.98 22.68 110.74
C LEU A 319 67.49 22.89 110.88
N VAL A 320 68.18 23.24 109.79
CA VAL A 320 69.61 23.59 109.81
C VAL A 320 69.85 24.96 110.46
N SER A 321 68.95 25.95 110.31
CA SER A 321 69.06 27.23 111.04
C SER A 321 68.79 27.04 112.54
N ARG A 322 67.79 26.21 112.93
CA ARG A 322 67.56 25.79 114.32
C ARG A 322 68.73 25.00 114.88
N HIS A 323 69.25 23.98 114.20
CA HIS A 323 70.40 23.23 114.70
C HIS A 323 71.71 24.04 114.68
N SER A 324 71.88 25.03 113.81
CA SER A 324 73.04 25.95 113.88
C SER A 324 72.88 27.03 114.93
N LEU A 325 71.64 27.44 115.27
CA LEU A 325 71.34 28.23 116.46
C LEU A 325 71.56 27.42 117.74
N GLU A 326 71.11 26.17 117.80
CA GLU A 326 71.43 25.25 118.92
C GLU A 326 72.93 24.98 119.01
N ALA A 327 73.63 24.84 117.89
CA ALA A 327 75.09 24.68 117.88
C ALA A 327 75.80 25.95 118.36
N ARG A 328 75.27 27.15 118.04
CA ARG A 328 75.73 28.42 118.62
C ARG A 328 75.45 28.49 120.11
N VAL A 329 74.24 28.18 120.57
CA VAL A 329 73.90 28.14 122.01
C VAL A 329 74.76 27.11 122.76
N ARG A 330 75.01 25.92 122.19
CA ARG A 330 75.93 24.93 122.76
C ARG A 330 77.39 25.40 122.72
N ALA A 331 77.81 26.16 121.71
CA ALA A 331 79.14 26.77 121.65
C ALA A 331 79.31 27.95 122.61
N GLU A 332 78.26 28.74 122.86
CA GLU A 332 78.21 29.83 123.83
C GLU A 332 78.17 29.28 125.27
N GLN A 333 77.43 28.19 125.50
CA GLN A 333 77.49 27.41 126.75
C GLN A 333 78.89 26.80 126.96
N ALA A 334 79.52 26.25 125.91
CA ALA A 334 80.90 25.77 125.98
C ALA A 334 81.92 26.91 126.20
N ALA A 335 81.66 28.11 125.69
CA ALA A 335 82.48 29.30 125.93
C ALA A 335 82.33 29.80 127.38
N GLY A 336 81.12 29.82 127.93
CA GLY A 336 80.87 30.09 129.35
C GLY A 336 81.61 29.10 130.25
N LEU A 337 81.47 27.79 129.98
CA LEU A 337 82.21 26.74 130.69
C LEU A 337 83.73 26.86 130.52
N GLN A 338 84.24 27.38 129.39
CA GLN A 338 85.68 27.70 129.25
C GLN A 338 86.14 28.91 130.07
N VAL A 339 85.26 29.88 130.35
CA VAL A 339 85.56 31.00 131.26
C VAL A 339 85.56 30.52 132.71
N GLU A 340 84.58 29.70 133.11
CA GLU A 340 84.54 29.08 134.45
C GLU A 340 85.73 28.13 134.67
N LEU A 341 86.09 27.30 133.69
CA LEU A 341 87.27 26.44 133.75
C LEU A 341 88.60 27.21 133.78
N ARG A 342 88.65 28.45 133.28
CA ARG A 342 89.81 29.35 133.50
C ARG A 342 89.81 29.86 134.94
N HIS A 343 88.68 30.36 135.43
CA HIS A 343 88.60 30.87 136.81
C HIS A 343 88.93 29.79 137.87
N VAL A 344 88.46 28.55 137.68
CA VAL A 344 88.82 27.41 138.55
C VAL A 344 90.29 27.01 138.42
N ARG A 345 90.90 27.17 137.23
CA ARG A 345 92.32 26.88 137.00
C ARG A 345 93.24 27.94 137.61
N ASP A 346 92.88 29.22 137.49
CA ASP A 346 93.60 30.34 138.11
C ASP A 346 93.55 30.25 139.65
N GLN A 347 92.53 29.60 140.23
CA GLN A 347 92.48 29.23 141.65
C GLN A 347 93.31 28.00 142.01
N LEU A 348 93.57 27.08 141.07
CA LEU A 348 94.36 25.86 141.31
C LEU A 348 95.88 26.11 141.25
N ASP A 349 96.34 26.98 140.35
CA ASP A 349 97.77 27.29 140.17
C ASP A 349 98.38 28.08 141.36
N ALA A 350 97.59 28.41 142.38
CA ALA A 350 98.00 29.17 143.55
C ALA A 350 98.66 28.33 144.69
N TRP A 351 98.46 27.01 144.74
CA TRP A 351 98.90 26.14 145.86
C TRP A 351 99.82 24.98 145.42
N PRO A 352 100.70 24.48 146.32
CA PRO A 352 101.84 23.65 145.94
C PRO A 352 101.53 22.15 145.75
N ALA A 353 102.33 21.52 144.90
CA ALA A 353 102.43 20.06 144.71
C ALA A 353 102.82 19.33 146.03
N PRO A 354 102.47 18.02 146.22
CA PRO A 354 102.30 17.00 145.18
C PRO A 354 101.04 16.12 145.32
N LEU A 355 101.05 14.94 144.66
CA LEU A 355 100.00 13.89 144.57
C LEU A 355 98.91 14.17 143.51
N THR A 356 98.40 13.21 142.72
CA THR A 356 98.72 11.77 142.60
C THR A 356 98.64 11.27 141.14
N ARG A 357 99.34 10.17 140.83
CA ARG A 357 99.12 9.31 139.64
C ARG A 357 98.11 8.19 139.97
N CYS A 358 97.77 7.37 138.97
CA CYS A 358 96.76 6.28 138.98
C CYS A 358 95.32 6.84 139.00
N ILE A 359 94.34 6.30 138.25
CA ILE A 359 94.09 4.97 137.65
C ILE A 359 93.84 5.18 136.12
N ILE A 360 94.28 4.41 135.11
CA ILE A 360 94.68 3.00 134.89
C ILE A 360 93.51 1.99 134.71
N SER A 361 92.93 2.03 133.50
CA SER A 361 92.49 0.87 132.68
C SER A 361 91.38 -0.09 133.14
N ILE A 362 90.46 -0.46 132.23
CA ILE A 362 90.06 -1.87 131.93
C ILE A 362 89.14 -2.04 130.68
N THR A 363 89.44 -3.06 129.87
CA THR A 363 88.65 -3.77 128.81
C THR A 363 88.12 -3.13 127.49
N ARG A 364 88.30 -3.94 126.43
CA ARG A 364 87.69 -4.06 125.08
C ARG A 364 86.88 -5.40 125.07
N PRO A 365 86.41 -6.01 123.95
CA PRO A 365 85.62 -5.53 122.79
C PRO A 365 84.48 -6.50 122.33
N VAL A 366 83.56 -6.06 121.45
CA VAL A 366 82.74 -6.91 120.52
C VAL A 366 82.59 -6.12 119.20
N ARG A 367 82.76 -6.56 117.94
CA ARG A 367 82.64 -7.77 117.07
C ARG A 367 81.41 -7.72 116.12
N GLN A 368 81.67 -8.06 114.85
CA GLN A 368 80.83 -8.12 113.62
C GLN A 368 79.60 -9.08 113.71
N PRO A 369 78.68 -9.19 112.69
CA PRO A 369 78.75 -8.92 111.23
C PRO A 369 77.63 -8.01 110.65
N ALA A 370 77.56 -7.55 109.37
CA ALA A 370 78.17 -7.86 108.07
C ALA A 370 77.39 -8.80 107.10
N VAL A 371 76.61 -8.21 106.18
CA VAL A 371 76.18 -8.72 104.85
C VAL A 371 76.03 -7.50 103.91
N ARG A 372 76.16 -7.47 102.57
CA ARG A 372 76.90 -8.13 101.46
C ARG A 372 76.03 -7.91 100.19
N GLY A 373 76.61 -7.42 99.09
CA GLY A 373 75.92 -7.15 97.80
C GLY A 373 76.57 -5.98 97.07
N GLN A 374 77.57 -6.22 96.19
CA GLN A 374 77.44 -6.28 94.73
C GLN A 374 77.09 -4.90 94.10
N VAL A 375 77.93 -4.20 93.33
CA VAL A 375 78.88 -4.59 92.25
C VAL A 375 78.11 -5.31 91.12
N VAL A 376 77.97 -4.80 89.89
CA VAL A 376 78.96 -4.24 88.94
C VAL A 376 78.38 -3.05 88.12
N GLY A 377 79.20 -2.28 87.39
CA GLY A 377 78.76 -1.52 86.18
C GLY A 377 78.92 -2.38 84.91
N PRO A 378 79.24 -1.83 83.71
CA PRO A 378 79.12 -0.45 83.21
C PRO A 378 78.57 -0.37 81.75
N ALA A 379 78.69 0.81 81.11
CA ALA A 379 78.93 1.07 79.67
C ALA A 379 78.09 0.42 78.52
N ALA A 380 77.39 1.30 77.79
CA ALA A 380 77.44 1.53 76.33
C ALA A 380 77.13 0.44 75.25
N HIS A 381 76.62 0.94 74.09
CA HIS A 381 76.55 0.30 72.76
C HIS A 381 75.63 -0.93 72.58
N VAL A 382 75.28 -1.41 71.36
CA VAL A 382 74.80 -0.77 70.10
C VAL A 382 74.32 -1.89 69.13
N ARG A 383 73.53 -1.59 68.07
CA ARG A 383 73.17 -2.50 66.93
C ARG A 383 72.30 -3.73 67.30
N VAL A 384 71.71 -4.51 66.36
CA VAL A 384 71.05 -4.27 65.04
C VAL A 384 70.25 -5.56 64.66
N SER A 385 69.68 -5.65 63.44
CA SER A 385 69.09 -6.87 62.83
C SER A 385 67.77 -7.38 63.42
N ASP A 386 66.93 -8.14 62.71
CA ASP A 386 66.66 -8.19 61.25
C ASP A 386 65.24 -8.77 61.03
N GLY A 387 64.60 -8.51 59.88
CA GLY A 387 63.18 -8.81 59.70
C GLY A 387 62.68 -8.93 58.26
N VAL A 388 63.43 -9.59 57.38
CA VAL A 388 63.03 -9.85 55.98
C VAL A 388 62.01 -11.01 55.90
N VAL A 389 60.91 -10.84 55.16
CA VAL A 389 60.41 -11.84 54.19
C VAL A 389 59.29 -11.27 53.28
N VAL A 390 59.47 -11.53 51.99
CA VAL A 390 58.59 -11.36 50.81
C VAL A 390 58.94 -12.58 49.92
N PRO A 391 58.09 -13.15 49.02
CA PRO A 391 56.71 -12.81 48.62
C PRO A 391 55.71 -14.00 48.74
N HIS A 392 54.47 -13.83 48.26
CA HIS A 392 54.03 -14.56 47.05
C HIS A 392 52.73 -14.01 46.44
N ALA A 393 52.48 -14.34 45.16
CA ALA A 393 51.30 -13.95 44.41
C ALA A 393 50.61 -15.19 43.82
N ARG A 394 49.30 -15.12 43.56
CA ARG A 394 48.61 -16.04 42.63
C ARG A 394 47.53 -15.34 41.83
N LYS A 395 47.34 -15.79 40.57
CA LYS A 395 46.38 -15.28 39.58
C LYS A 395 45.29 -16.33 39.32
N THR A 396 44.03 -15.90 39.31
CA THR A 396 42.85 -16.49 38.65
C THR A 396 41.82 -15.36 38.63
N ARG A 397 41.36 -14.75 37.52
CA ARG A 397 41.20 -15.09 36.09
C ARG A 397 40.09 -16.12 35.80
N LEU A 398 39.16 -15.71 34.91
CA LEU A 398 37.96 -16.41 34.41
C LEU A 398 36.85 -16.54 35.47
N LEU A 399 35.63 -16.07 35.25
CA LEU A 399 34.72 -16.43 34.15
C LEU A 399 34.13 -15.22 33.39
N THR A 400 33.40 -15.52 32.31
CA THR A 400 32.71 -14.55 31.42
C THR A 400 31.17 -14.80 31.45
N PRO A 401 30.33 -14.33 30.50
CA PRO A 401 29.04 -13.72 30.85
C PRO A 401 27.86 -14.71 30.91
N TYR A 402 26.72 -14.21 31.37
CA TYR A 402 25.41 -14.79 31.08
C TYR A 402 24.52 -13.76 30.36
N THR A 403 23.51 -14.23 29.64
CA THR A 403 22.49 -13.45 28.92
C THR A 403 21.50 -12.84 29.94
N ASP A 404 20.75 -11.77 29.62
CA ASP A 404 19.74 -11.65 28.55
C ASP A 404 19.67 -10.26 27.88
#